data_AF-A0A4R1VLH3-F1
#
_entry.id   AF-A0A4R1VLH3-F1
#
_cell.length_a   1.000
_cell.length_b   1.000
_cell.length_c   1.000
_cell.angle_alpha   90.00
_cell.angle_beta   90.00
_cell.angle_gamma   90.00
#
_symmetry.space_group_name_H-M   'P 1'
#
loop_
_entity.id
_entity.type
_entity.pdbx_description
1 polymer ?
#
loop_
_entity_poly.entity_id
_entity_poly.type
_entity_poly.pdbx_seq_one_letter_code
_entity_poly.pdbx_strand_id
1 'polypeptide(L)'
;MFVASWCAPCLAELARFEALEAAARPRRLLIVALDEGAGSTEMTRRFDGRQKLAISPREGWELLRRASAGRAAGLPYAVMTDETGRPCALRDRGLSEAELRTMAAACKG
;
A
#
# COMPACT_ATOMS: atom_id res chain seq x y z
N MET A 1 0.49 -0.78 -0.98
CA MET A 1 -0.04 0.05 0.10
C MET A 1 -0.16 1.48 -0.39
N PHE A 2 -1.27 2.13 -0.08
CA PHE A 2 -1.59 3.51 -0.39
C PHE A 2 -1.43 4.34 0.88
N VAL A 3 -0.64 5.40 0.78
CA VAL A 3 -0.22 6.21 1.92
C VAL A 3 -0.26 7.69 1.56
N ALA A 4 -0.29 8.55 2.57
CA ALA A 4 -0.12 9.98 2.40
C ALA A 4 0.76 10.57 3.52
N SER A 5 1.48 11.67 3.24
CA SER A 5 2.42 12.25 4.21
C SER A 5 1.76 12.84 5.46
N TRP A 6 0.49 13.25 5.35
CA TRP A 6 -0.33 13.75 6.46
C TRP A 6 -1.03 12.63 7.26
N CYS A 7 -0.90 11.38 6.84
CA CYS A 7 -1.54 10.23 7.49
C CYS A 7 -0.62 9.62 8.54
N ALA A 8 -0.84 9.95 9.82
CA ALA A 8 -0.01 9.45 10.92
C ALA A 8 0.10 7.91 10.98
N PRO A 9 -0.98 7.12 10.80
CA PRO A 9 -0.84 5.65 10.78
C PRO A 9 -0.05 5.14 9.57
N CYS A 10 -0.07 5.86 8.43
CA CYS A 10 0.75 5.54 7.26
C CYS A 10 2.25 5.66 7.58
N LEU A 11 2.64 6.73 8.27
CA LEU A 11 4.03 6.92 8.70
C LEU A 11 4.50 5.80 9.63
N ALA A 12 3.62 5.35 10.54
CA ALA A 12 3.90 4.23 11.45
C ALA A 12 4.10 2.90 10.72
N GLU A 13 3.29 2.60 9.69
CA GLU A 13 3.49 1.42 8.84
C GLU A 13 4.80 1.48 8.08
N LEU A 14 5.08 2.62 7.44
CA LEU A 14 6.31 2.81 6.69
C LEU A 14 7.53 2.64 7.59
N ALA A 15 7.50 3.09 8.86
CA ALA A 15 8.60 2.90 9.81
C ALA A 15 8.97 1.41 10.00
N ARG A 16 8.02 0.50 9.76
CA ARG A 16 8.18 -0.96 9.84
C ARG A 16 8.26 -1.63 8.47
N PHE A 17 8.50 -0.88 7.40
CA PHE A 17 8.37 -1.38 6.03
C PHE A 17 9.22 -2.62 5.75
N GLU A 18 10.44 -2.72 6.26
CA GLU A 18 11.31 -3.89 6.03
C GLU A 18 10.69 -5.19 6.58
N ALA A 19 10.06 -5.13 7.75
CA ALA A 19 9.36 -6.28 8.35
C ALA A 19 8.12 -6.66 7.53
N LEU A 20 7.37 -5.66 7.06
CA LEU A 20 6.21 -5.86 6.18
C LEU A 20 6.64 -6.44 4.82
N GLU A 21 7.72 -5.96 4.23
CA GLU A 21 8.27 -6.45 2.97
C GLU A 21 8.75 -7.88 3.10
N ALA A 22 9.42 -8.23 4.20
CA ALA A 22 9.82 -9.61 4.48
C ALA A 22 8.59 -10.54 4.62
N ALA A 23 7.55 -10.09 5.32
CA ALA A 23 6.31 -10.85 5.50
C ALA A 23 5.47 -10.98 4.23
N ALA A 24 5.62 -10.04 3.28
CA ALA A 24 4.93 -10.10 1.99
C ALA A 24 5.51 -11.15 1.04
N ARG A 25 6.76 -11.59 1.25
CA ARG A 25 7.42 -12.55 0.34
C ARG A 25 6.61 -13.85 0.20
N PRO A 26 6.53 -14.42 -1.02
CA PRO A 26 7.27 -14.06 -2.24
C PRO A 26 6.69 -12.87 -3.03
N ARG A 27 5.59 -12.26 -2.58
CA ARG A 27 4.99 -11.09 -3.25
C ARG A 27 5.81 -9.83 -2.95
N ARG A 28 5.66 -8.82 -3.82
CA ARG A 28 6.26 -7.50 -3.64
C ARG A 28 5.32 -6.60 -2.84
N LEU A 29 5.88 -5.81 -1.94
CA LEU A 29 5.17 -4.71 -1.28
C LEU A 29 5.57 -3.40 -1.96
N LEU A 30 4.59 -2.68 -2.52
CA LEU A 30 4.80 -1.41 -3.21
C LEU A 30 4.11 -0.27 -2.48
N ILE A 31 4.77 0.88 -2.39
CA ILE A 31 4.26 2.13 -1.85
C ILE A 31 3.68 2.97 -2.98
N VAL A 32 2.44 3.42 -2.80
CA VAL A 32 1.76 4.41 -3.64
C VAL A 32 1.50 5.63 -2.79
N ALA A 33 2.19 6.74 -3.08
CA ALA A 33 1.92 8.02 -2.44
C ALA A 33 0.70 8.68 -3.08
N LEU A 34 -0.24 9.14 -2.25
CA LEU A 34 -1.51 9.75 -2.65
C LEU A 34 -1.53 11.27 -2.52
N ASP A 35 -0.39 11.85 -2.17
CA ASP A 35 -0.14 13.27 -2.06
C ASP A 35 1.25 13.62 -2.61
N GLU A 36 1.47 14.91 -2.81
CA GLU A 36 2.68 15.47 -3.41
C GLU A 36 3.27 16.58 -2.53
N GLY A 37 4.39 17.16 -2.97
CA GLY A 37 5.10 18.20 -2.24
C GLY A 37 6.07 17.65 -1.19
N ALA A 38 6.62 18.56 -0.38
CA ALA A 38 7.76 18.27 0.49
C ALA A 38 7.50 17.14 1.51
N GLY A 39 6.28 17.05 2.05
CA GLY A 39 5.92 15.97 2.98
C GLY A 39 5.97 14.59 2.32
N SER A 40 5.43 14.46 1.10
CA SER A 40 5.45 13.22 0.33
C SER A 40 6.87 12.85 -0.10
N THR A 41 7.68 13.85 -0.50
CA THR A 41 9.10 13.67 -0.78
C THR A 41 9.86 13.13 0.43
N GLU A 42 9.68 13.74 1.62
CA GLU A 42 10.36 13.31 2.84
C GLU A 42 9.91 11.90 3.27
N MET A 43 8.59 11.65 3.29
CA MET A 43 8.01 10.35 3.62
C MET A 43 8.59 9.22 2.77
N THR A 44 8.84 9.49 1.48
CA THR A 44 9.25 8.47 0.52
C THR A 44 10.76 8.42 0.24
N ARG A 45 11.54 9.36 0.79
CA ARG A 45 12.96 9.57 0.47
C ARG A 45 13.84 8.34 0.68
N ARG A 46 13.56 7.54 1.71
CA ARG A 46 14.36 6.35 2.05
C ARG A 46 14.02 5.08 1.27
N PHE A 47 12.96 5.11 0.47
CA PHE A 47 12.55 3.94 -0.32
C PHE A 47 13.10 4.04 -1.74
N ASP A 48 13.59 2.92 -2.27
CA ASP A 48 14.10 2.86 -3.62
C ASP A 48 12.97 2.83 -4.67
N GLY A 49 13.33 2.90 -5.96
CA GLY A 49 12.36 2.85 -7.06
C GLY A 49 11.66 1.49 -7.23
N ARG A 50 12.15 0.41 -6.63
CA ARG A 50 11.54 -0.93 -6.67
C ARG A 50 10.46 -1.10 -5.61
N GLN A 51 10.56 -0.34 -4.52
CA GLN A 51 9.60 -0.30 -3.42
C GLN A 51 8.48 0.72 -3.66
N LYS A 52 8.60 1.57 -4.69
CA LYS A 52 7.62 2.61 -5.04
C LYS A 52 6.97 2.32 -6.38
N LEU A 53 5.68 2.61 -6.47
CA LEU A 53 5.00 2.71 -7.76
C LEU A 53 4.98 4.18 -8.18
N ALA A 54 5.74 4.51 -9.24
CA ALA A 54 5.85 5.86 -9.76
C ALA A 54 4.63 6.22 -10.61
N ILE A 55 3.57 6.69 -9.95
CA ILE A 55 2.35 7.23 -10.57
C ILE A 55 1.99 8.55 -9.90
N SER A 56 1.20 9.38 -10.59
CA SER A 56 0.71 10.63 -9.98
C SER A 56 -0.26 10.34 -8.82
N PRO A 57 -0.40 11.27 -7.85
CA PRO A 57 -1.41 11.15 -6.80
C PRO A 57 -2.83 10.91 -7.33
N ARG A 58 -3.19 11.56 -8.45
CA ARG A 58 -4.49 11.37 -9.12
C ARG A 58 -4.68 9.93 -9.56
N GLU A 59 -3.71 9.36 -10.27
CA GLU A 59 -3.75 7.96 -10.71
C GLU A 59 -3.80 7.00 -9.52
N GLY A 60 -3.06 7.31 -8.43
CA GLY A 60 -3.10 6.55 -7.19
C GLY A 60 -4.49 6.51 -6.56
N TRP A 61 -5.16 7.66 -6.45
CA TRP A 61 -6.53 7.74 -5.94
C TRP A 61 -7.53 7.00 -6.84
N GLU A 62 -7.38 7.10 -8.16
CA GLU A 62 -8.22 6.35 -9.09
C GLU A 62 -8.03 4.84 -8.96
N LEU A 63 -6.78 4.39 -8.82
CA LEU A 63 -6.46 2.98 -8.62
C LEU A 63 -7.06 2.45 -7.32
N LEU A 64 -6.90 3.19 -6.21
CA LEU A 64 -7.50 2.85 -4.93
C LEU A 64 -9.03 2.78 -5.00
N ARG A 65 -9.67 3.75 -5.68
CA ARG A 65 -11.12 3.76 -5.89
C ARG A 65 -11.59 2.54 -6.67
N ARG A 66 -10.89 2.18 -7.75
CA ARG A 66 -11.22 0.97 -8.55
C ARG A 66 -11.03 -0.30 -7.73
N ALA A 67 -9.90 -0.43 -7.04
CA ALA A 67 -9.58 -1.62 -6.27
C ALA A 67 -10.54 -1.86 -5.10
N SER A 68 -11.00 -0.79 -4.44
CA SER A 68 -11.97 -0.86 -3.35
C SER A 68 -13.43 -0.95 -3.82
N ALA A 69 -13.67 -0.91 -5.14
CA ALA A 69 -14.98 -0.67 -5.76
C ALA A 69 -15.73 0.53 -5.12
N GLY A 70 -14.99 1.62 -4.88
CA GLY A 70 -15.51 2.87 -4.30
C GLY A 70 -15.71 2.85 -2.78
N ARG A 71 -15.32 1.77 -2.08
CA ARG A 71 -15.55 1.61 -0.63
C ARG A 71 -14.39 2.09 0.25
N ALA A 72 -13.28 2.55 -0.34
CA ALA A 72 -12.14 3.02 0.44
C ALA A 72 -12.55 4.24 1.30
N ALA A 73 -12.60 4.03 2.61
CA ALA A 73 -13.07 5.02 3.57
C ALA A 73 -11.92 5.78 4.28
N GLY A 74 -10.66 5.41 4.05
CA GLY A 74 -9.53 6.03 4.73
C GLY A 74 -8.16 5.49 4.32
N LEU A 75 -7.14 6.05 4.95
CA LEU A 75 -5.74 5.65 4.85
C LEU A 75 -5.19 5.25 6.22
N PRO A 76 -4.18 4.36 6.27
CA PRO A 76 -3.58 3.63 5.15
C PRO A 76 -4.54 2.61 4.54
N TYR A 77 -4.29 2.28 3.28
CA TYR A 77 -5.05 1.24 2.58
C TYR A 77 -4.11 0.26 1.89
N ALA A 78 -4.34 -1.03 2.02
CA ALA A 78 -3.60 -2.06 1.31
C ALA A 78 -4.53 -2.85 0.39
N VAL A 79 -4.03 -3.07 -0.82
CA VAL A 79 -4.65 -3.93 -1.83
C VAL A 79 -3.62 -5.01 -2.14
N MET A 80 -4.05 -6.26 -2.10
CA MET A 80 -3.29 -7.37 -2.65
C MET A 80 -3.95 -7.82 -3.94
N THR A 81 -3.11 -8.10 -4.94
CA THR A 81 -3.54 -8.57 -6.25
C THR A 81 -3.06 -9.99 -6.49
N ASP A 82 -3.77 -10.71 -7.36
CA ASP A 82 -3.30 -11.95 -7.96
C ASP A 82 -2.24 -11.68 -9.05
N GLU A 83 -1.80 -12.74 -9.72
CA GLU A 83 -0.79 -12.66 -10.80
C GLU A 83 -1.30 -11.94 -12.06
N THR A 84 -2.62 -11.81 -12.21
CA THR A 84 -3.27 -11.08 -13.30
C THR A 84 -3.51 -9.60 -12.96
N GLY A 85 -3.14 -9.17 -11.75
CA GLY A 85 -3.32 -7.81 -11.26
C GLY A 85 -4.72 -7.52 -10.72
N ARG A 86 -5.57 -8.53 -10.53
CA ARG A 86 -6.91 -8.33 -9.97
C ARG A 86 -6.85 -8.26 -8.44
N PRO A 87 -7.52 -7.29 -7.80
CA PRO A 87 -7.64 -7.25 -6.34
C PRO A 87 -8.30 -8.51 -5.80
N CYS A 88 -7.64 -9.19 -4.86
CA CYS A 88 -8.12 -10.41 -4.23
C CYS A 88 -8.22 -10.29 -2.69
N ALA A 89 -7.56 -9.28 -2.10
CA ALA A 89 -7.75 -8.91 -0.71
C ALA A 89 -7.57 -7.40 -0.52
N LEU A 90 -8.32 -6.84 0.42
CA LEU A 90 -8.33 -5.42 0.74
C LEU A 90 -8.17 -5.24 2.26
N ARG A 91 -7.50 -4.16 2.66
CA ARG A 91 -7.36 -3.76 4.05
C ARG A 91 -7.41 -2.24 4.15
N ASP A 92 -8.35 -1.74 4.94
CA ASP A 92 -8.65 -0.32 5.13
C ASP A 92 -8.17 0.24 6.47
N ARG A 93 -7.34 -0.53 7.18
CA ARG A 93 -6.71 -0.15 8.46
C ARG A 93 -5.24 -0.58 8.46
N GLY A 94 -4.60 -0.39 9.61
CA GLY A 94 -3.24 -0.81 9.89
C GLY A 94 -2.86 -2.18 9.30
N LEU A 95 -1.75 -2.22 8.58
CA LEU A 95 -1.13 -3.40 8.00
C LEU A 95 -0.07 -3.95 8.96
N SER A 96 -0.19 -5.23 9.28
CA SER A 96 0.80 -5.99 10.07
C SER A 96 1.27 -7.21 9.28
N GLU A 97 2.31 -7.90 9.78
CA GLU A 97 2.77 -9.14 9.16
C GLU A 97 1.68 -10.23 9.19
N ALA A 98 0.85 -10.25 10.24
CA ALA A 98 -0.27 -11.17 10.35
C ALA A 98 -1.36 -10.87 9.31
N GLU A 99 -1.71 -9.60 9.13
CA GLU A 99 -2.68 -9.18 8.11
C GLU A 99 -2.19 -9.49 6.70
N LEU A 100 -0.90 -9.28 6.42
CA LEU A 100 -0.31 -9.66 5.13
C LEU A 100 -0.47 -11.16 4.85
N ARG A 101 -0.26 -12.02 5.85
CA ARG A 101 -0.48 -13.47 5.71
C ARG A 101 -1.94 -13.80 5.48
N THR A 102 -2.86 -13.15 6.18
CA THR A 102 -4.31 -13.29 5.98
C THR A 102 -4.71 -12.90 4.56
N MET A 103 -4.26 -11.74 4.09
CA MET A 103 -4.49 -11.28 2.72
C MET A 103 -3.93 -12.27 1.69
N ALA A 104 -2.70 -12.77 1.90
CA ALA A 104 -2.06 -13.73 1.01
C ALA A 104 -2.80 -15.08 0.96
N ALA A 105 -3.39 -15.52 2.06
CA ALA A 105 -4.20 -16.73 2.11
C ALA A 105 -5.54 -16.55 1.35
N ALA A 106 -6.18 -15.39 1.46
CA ALA A 106 -7.41 -15.06 0.73
C ALA A 106 -7.15 -14.89 -0.79
N CYS A 107 -5.95 -14.47 -1.17
CA CYS A 107 -5.51 -14.32 -2.55
C CYS A 107 -5.06 -15.61 -3.24
N LYS A 108 -5.27 -16.78 -2.62
CA LYS A 108 -5.06 -18.07 -3.29
C LYS A 108 -6.30 -18.39 -4.14
N GLY A 109 -6.24 -18.01 -5.41
CA GLY A 109 -7.13 -18.43 -6.49
C GLY A 109 -6.28 -18.83 -7.68
#